data_AF-A0A0F4ITY3-F1
#
_entry.id   AF-A0A0F4ITY3-F1
#
_cell.length_a   1.000
_cell.length_b   1.000
_cell.length_c   1.000
_cell.angle_alpha   90.00
_cell.angle_beta   90.00
_cell.angle_gamma   90.00
#
_symmetry.space_group_name_H-M   'P 1'
#
loop_
_entity.id
_entity.type
_entity.pdbx_description
1 polymer ?
#
loop_
_entity_poly.entity_id
_entity_poly.type
_entity_poly.pdbx_seq_one_letter_code
_entity_poly.pdbx_strand_id
1 'polypeptide(L)'
;MAATLKDATAIVGIGQTPFAKRLPASEKELACRAVLAALADAGIAPGEVDAFASYTMEETDEVEVAKAIGAGDVTFFSKVGYGGGGSCATVGHLAAAIATGQATVGVAWRSRKRGSGPRPWKNTAVQLPTPGQWTRPFGLLRPADE
;
A
#
# COMPACT_ATOMS: atom_id res chain seq x y z
N MET A 1 4.81 -32.53 -0.91
CA MET A 1 5.80 -31.50 -1.32
C MET A 1 5.48 -30.24 -0.53
N ALA A 2 6.48 -29.54 0.01
CA ALA A 2 6.24 -28.23 0.61
C ALA A 2 5.71 -27.28 -0.48
N ALA A 3 4.57 -26.63 -0.24
CA ALA A 3 4.03 -25.65 -1.18
C ALA A 3 5.04 -24.50 -1.30
N THR A 4 5.39 -24.12 -2.52
CA THR A 4 6.27 -22.98 -2.80
C THR A 4 5.43 -21.78 -3.18
N LEU A 5 5.92 -20.56 -2.91
CA LEU A 5 5.20 -19.32 -3.23
C LEU A 5 5.00 -19.09 -4.75
N LYS A 6 5.88 -19.65 -5.58
CA LYS A 6 5.84 -19.50 -7.03
C LYS A 6 4.53 -20.06 -7.60
N ASP A 7 3.90 -19.30 -8.49
CA ASP A 7 2.65 -19.62 -9.19
C ASP A 7 1.42 -19.85 -8.27
N ALA A 8 1.54 -19.55 -6.97
CA ALA A 8 0.43 -19.72 -6.02
C ALA A 8 -0.54 -18.52 -5.98
N THR A 9 -0.12 -17.37 -6.53
CA THR A 9 -0.87 -16.10 -6.50
C THR A 9 -0.60 -15.27 -7.75
N ALA A 10 -1.54 -14.39 -8.11
CA ALA A 10 -1.42 -13.53 -9.28
C ALA A 10 -1.99 -12.13 -9.00
N ILE A 11 -1.46 -11.13 -9.69
CA ILE A 11 -2.07 -9.79 -9.77
C ILE A 11 -3.13 -9.86 -10.88
N VAL A 12 -4.38 -9.69 -10.52
CA VAL A 12 -5.53 -9.85 -11.44
C VAL A 12 -6.22 -8.54 -11.81
N GLY A 13 -5.85 -7.42 -11.18
CA GLY A 13 -6.35 -6.11 -11.55
C GLY A 13 -5.48 -4.97 -11.02
N ILE A 14 -5.52 -3.83 -11.71
CA ILE A 14 -4.79 -2.62 -11.37
C ILE A 14 -5.70 -1.40 -11.40
N GLY A 15 -5.46 -0.44 -10.50
CA GLY A 15 -6.28 0.75 -10.38
C GLY A 15 -5.46 1.95 -9.93
N GLN A 16 -5.73 3.11 -10.53
CA GLN A 16 -5.08 4.37 -10.17
C GLN A 16 -6.05 5.54 -10.26
N THR A 17 -5.77 6.58 -9.50
CA THR A 17 -6.39 7.89 -9.66
C THR A 17 -5.47 8.81 -10.46
N PRO A 18 -5.98 9.93 -11.04
CA PRO A 18 -5.12 10.90 -11.71
C PRO A 18 -4.06 11.46 -10.77
N PHE A 19 -2.80 11.49 -11.21
CA PHE A 19 -1.73 12.15 -10.48
C PHE A 19 -1.77 13.66 -10.71
N ALA A 20 -1.83 14.44 -9.63
CA ALA A 20 -1.77 15.89 -9.71
C ALA A 20 -1.11 16.50 -8.46
N LYS A 21 -0.61 17.73 -8.61
CA LYS A 21 -0.05 18.50 -7.48
C LYS A 21 -1.11 18.86 -6.43
N ARG A 22 -2.36 19.04 -6.85
CA ARG A 22 -3.51 19.32 -5.99
C ARG A 22 -4.71 18.54 -6.51
N LEU A 23 -5.37 17.82 -5.61
CA LEU A 23 -6.61 17.09 -5.87
C LEU A 23 -7.66 17.57 -4.85
N PRO A 24 -8.91 17.79 -5.27
CA PRO A 24 -9.99 18.20 -4.37
C PRO A 24 -10.36 17.07 -3.39
N ALA A 25 -10.38 15.83 -3.87
CA ALA A 25 -10.65 14.63 -3.08
C ALA A 25 -9.70 14.44 -1.89
N SER A 26 -10.18 13.77 -0.84
CA SER A 26 -9.35 13.38 0.32
C SER A 26 -8.40 12.22 -0.03
N GLU A 27 -7.34 12.01 0.77
CA GLU A 27 -6.42 10.86 0.58
C GLU A 27 -7.18 9.52 0.70
N LYS A 28 -8.13 9.43 1.65
CA LYS A 28 -9.04 8.28 1.82
C LYS A 28 -9.91 8.04 0.59
N GLU A 29 -10.54 9.09 0.04
CA GLU A 29 -11.37 8.96 -1.16
C GLU A 29 -10.55 8.49 -2.36
N LEU A 30 -9.34 9.03 -2.54
CA LEU A 30 -8.43 8.60 -3.61
C LEU A 30 -7.99 7.14 -3.44
N ALA A 31 -7.73 6.71 -2.20
CA ALA A 31 -7.42 5.32 -1.88
C ALA A 31 -8.59 4.41 -2.30
N CYS A 32 -9.81 4.72 -1.83
CA CYS A 32 -11.00 3.93 -2.15
C CYS A 32 -11.25 3.86 -3.65
N ARG A 33 -11.10 4.98 -4.38
CA ARG A 33 -11.28 5.03 -5.84
C ARG A 33 -10.24 4.17 -6.57
N ALA A 34 -8.98 4.21 -6.16
CA ALA A 34 -7.93 3.38 -6.75
C ALA A 34 -8.20 1.89 -6.50
N VAL A 35 -8.60 1.53 -5.27
CA VAL A 35 -8.94 0.14 -4.90
C VAL A 35 -10.14 -0.36 -5.69
N LEU A 36 -11.25 0.40 -5.71
CA LEU A 36 -12.45 0.02 -6.47
C LEU A 36 -12.18 -0.10 -7.97
N ALA A 37 -11.30 0.72 -8.54
CA ALA A 37 -10.88 0.60 -9.92
C ALA A 37 -10.08 -0.70 -10.17
N ALA A 38 -9.18 -1.08 -9.25
CA ALA A 38 -8.43 -2.33 -9.36
C ALA A 38 -9.33 -3.57 -9.25
N LEU A 39 -10.33 -3.52 -8.37
CA LEU A 39 -11.33 -4.59 -8.22
C LEU A 39 -12.22 -4.70 -9.46
N ALA A 40 -12.65 -3.57 -10.02
CA ALA A 40 -13.41 -3.55 -11.26
C ALA A 40 -12.62 -4.10 -12.46
N ASP A 41 -11.34 -3.77 -12.56
CA ASP A 41 -10.42 -4.33 -13.57
C ASP A 41 -10.27 -5.86 -13.44
N ALA A 42 -10.25 -6.36 -12.20
CA ALA A 42 -10.24 -7.79 -11.91
C ALA A 42 -11.58 -8.50 -12.06
N GLY A 43 -12.70 -7.76 -12.19
CA GLY A 43 -14.04 -8.33 -12.14
C GLY A 43 -14.43 -8.89 -10.77
N ILE A 44 -13.82 -8.41 -9.69
CA ILE A 44 -14.02 -8.86 -8.31
C ILE A 44 -14.94 -7.89 -7.56
N ALA A 45 -15.92 -8.42 -6.82
CA ALA A 45 -16.78 -7.60 -5.98
C ALA A 45 -16.05 -7.14 -4.71
N PRO A 46 -16.29 -5.90 -4.20
CA PRO A 46 -15.62 -5.43 -2.99
C PRO A 46 -15.78 -6.35 -1.77
N GLY A 47 -16.94 -6.99 -1.62
CA GLY A 47 -17.21 -7.92 -0.52
C GLY A 47 -16.39 -9.21 -0.55
N GLU A 48 -15.69 -9.51 -1.64
CA GLU A 48 -14.77 -10.65 -1.73
C GLU A 48 -13.39 -10.34 -1.15
N VAL A 49 -13.07 -9.07 -0.91
CA VAL A 49 -11.78 -8.66 -0.34
C VAL A 49 -11.71 -9.04 1.14
N ASP A 50 -10.73 -9.88 1.48
CA ASP A 50 -10.45 -10.34 2.84
C ASP A 50 -9.03 -9.99 3.34
N ALA A 51 -8.20 -9.36 2.50
CA ALA A 51 -6.85 -8.97 2.87
C ALA A 51 -6.38 -7.59 2.40
N PHE A 52 -5.56 -6.96 3.24
CA PHE A 52 -5.04 -5.62 3.01
C PHE A 52 -3.52 -5.54 3.27
N ALA A 53 -2.76 -4.96 2.34
CA ALA A 53 -1.34 -4.67 2.56
C ALA A 53 -1.00 -3.24 2.16
N SER A 54 -0.50 -2.47 3.12
CA SER A 54 -0.22 -1.05 2.92
C SER A 54 1.16 -0.68 3.45
N TYR A 55 1.46 0.60 3.47
CA TYR A 55 2.73 1.12 3.95
C TYR A 55 2.52 1.69 5.35
N THR A 56 3.55 1.63 6.20
CA THR A 56 3.51 2.28 7.53
C THR A 56 3.32 3.79 7.44
N MET A 57 3.51 4.39 6.26
CA MET A 57 3.34 5.81 6.00
C MET A 57 2.08 6.12 5.19
N GLU A 58 1.00 5.35 5.30
CA GLU A 58 -0.33 5.75 4.80
C GLU A 58 -1.07 6.61 5.83
N GLU A 59 -1.87 7.59 5.39
CA GLU A 59 -2.75 8.35 6.29
C GLU A 59 -4.02 7.57 6.64
N THR A 60 -4.52 6.76 5.71
CA THR A 60 -5.75 5.98 5.90
C THR A 60 -5.41 4.55 6.29
N ASP A 61 -5.93 4.09 7.43
CA ASP A 61 -5.79 2.72 7.88
C ASP A 61 -6.65 1.75 7.06
N GLU A 62 -6.18 0.50 6.92
CA GLU A 62 -6.88 -0.62 6.28
C GLU A 62 -8.35 -0.74 6.70
N VAL A 63 -8.64 -0.58 8.00
CA VAL A 63 -10.01 -0.69 8.54
C VAL A 63 -10.92 0.39 7.96
N GLU A 64 -10.41 1.59 7.71
CA GLU A 64 -11.18 2.70 7.14
C GLU A 64 -11.42 2.52 5.64
N VAL A 65 -10.47 1.90 4.93
CA VAL A 65 -10.65 1.52 3.52
C VAL A 65 -11.65 0.37 3.41
N ALA A 66 -11.50 -0.68 4.23
CA ALA A 66 -12.38 -1.84 4.25
C ALA A 66 -13.85 -1.46 4.43
N LYS A 67 -14.15 -0.62 5.44
CA LYS A 67 -15.50 -0.08 5.65
C LYS A 67 -16.01 0.72 4.45
N ALA A 68 -15.16 1.55 3.84
CA ALA A 68 -15.56 2.48 2.80
C ALA A 68 -15.82 1.78 1.45
N ILE A 69 -15.09 0.72 1.13
CA ILE A 69 -15.30 -0.04 -0.11
C ILE A 69 -16.37 -1.12 0.03
N GLY A 70 -16.76 -1.48 1.27
CA GLY A 70 -17.66 -2.59 1.54
C GLY A 70 -16.96 -3.95 1.44
N ALA A 71 -15.76 -4.04 2.03
CA ALA A 71 -15.00 -5.29 2.11
C ALA A 71 -15.72 -6.35 2.96
N GLY A 72 -15.37 -7.62 2.74
CA GLY A 72 -15.89 -8.74 3.50
C GLY A 72 -15.21 -8.91 4.87
N ASP A 73 -15.20 -10.15 5.37
CA ASP A 73 -14.53 -10.49 6.62
C ASP A 73 -13.01 -10.46 6.43
N VAL A 74 -12.36 -9.41 6.94
CA VAL A 74 -10.91 -9.23 6.82
C VAL A 74 -10.18 -10.20 7.74
N THR A 75 -9.41 -11.12 7.14
CA THR A 75 -8.63 -12.15 7.84
C THR A 75 -7.13 -11.85 7.88
N PHE A 76 -6.63 -10.96 7.02
CA PHE A 76 -5.22 -10.57 6.97
C PHE A 76 -5.03 -9.07 6.72
N PHE A 77 -4.13 -8.44 7.49
CA PHE A 77 -3.72 -7.07 7.25
C PHE A 77 -2.24 -6.88 7.62
N SER A 78 -1.52 -6.07 6.85
CA SER A 78 -0.11 -5.78 7.13
C SER A 78 0.31 -4.39 6.68
N LYS A 79 1.36 -3.86 7.34
CA LYS A 79 2.00 -2.60 6.96
C LYS A 79 3.50 -2.80 6.73
N VAL A 80 3.99 -2.29 5.60
CA VAL A 80 5.39 -2.39 5.19
C VAL A 80 6.11 -1.06 5.42
N GLY A 81 7.30 -1.14 6.02
CA GLY A 81 8.15 0.02 6.30
C GLY A 81 8.85 0.62 5.08
N TYR A 82 9.80 1.52 5.35
CA TYR A 82 10.78 2.04 4.38
C TYR A 82 10.21 2.84 3.19
N GLY A 83 9.03 3.44 3.33
CA GLY A 83 8.49 4.33 2.31
C GLY A 83 8.33 3.61 0.96
N GLY A 84 8.65 4.27 -0.14
CA GLY A 84 8.34 3.70 -1.46
C GLY A 84 9.13 2.45 -1.88
N GLY A 85 10.20 2.05 -1.20
CA GLY A 85 10.83 0.75 -1.47
C GLY A 85 10.14 -0.42 -0.77
N GLY A 86 9.15 -0.17 0.08
CA GLY A 86 8.24 -1.19 0.60
C GLY A 86 7.23 -1.74 -0.42
N SER A 87 7.19 -1.19 -1.65
CA SER A 87 6.19 -1.52 -2.66
C SER A 87 6.14 -2.99 -3.05
N CYS A 88 7.27 -3.61 -3.36
CA CYS A 88 7.29 -5.03 -3.71
C CYS A 88 6.92 -5.93 -2.52
N ALA A 89 7.19 -5.48 -1.29
CA ALA A 89 6.89 -6.23 -0.08
C ALA A 89 5.38 -6.23 0.25
N THR A 90 4.60 -5.20 -0.10
CA THR A 90 3.14 -5.25 0.09
C THR A 90 2.52 -6.35 -0.77
N VAL A 91 2.97 -6.47 -2.02
CA VAL A 91 2.58 -7.58 -2.91
C VAL A 91 3.05 -8.91 -2.35
N GLY A 92 4.30 -9.00 -1.87
CA GLY A 92 4.86 -10.21 -1.28
C GLY A 92 4.11 -10.71 -0.04
N HIS A 93 3.66 -9.79 0.83
CA HIS A 93 2.85 -10.13 2.00
C HIS A 93 1.50 -10.74 1.61
N LEU A 94 0.79 -10.14 0.65
CA LEU A 94 -0.47 -10.69 0.15
C LEU A 94 -0.25 -12.04 -0.55
N ALA A 95 0.81 -12.14 -1.35
CA ALA A 95 1.17 -13.39 -2.00
C ALA A 95 1.38 -14.51 -0.97
N ALA A 96 2.12 -14.24 0.11
CA ALA A 96 2.34 -15.20 1.19
C ALA A 96 1.05 -15.53 1.95
N ALA A 97 0.20 -14.54 2.24
CA ALA A 97 -1.07 -14.75 2.91
C ALA A 97 -2.01 -15.65 2.10
N ILE A 98 -2.15 -15.39 0.79
CA ILE A 98 -3.00 -16.19 -0.09
C ILE A 98 -2.41 -17.60 -0.30
N ALA A 99 -1.11 -17.71 -0.57
CA ALA A 99 -0.46 -19.02 -0.77
C ALA A 99 -0.51 -19.92 0.47
N THR A 100 -0.64 -19.34 1.67
CA THR A 100 -0.77 -20.08 2.94
C THR A 100 -2.22 -20.25 3.41
N GLY A 101 -3.20 -19.77 2.64
CA GLY A 101 -4.62 -19.90 2.96
C GLY A 101 -5.11 -18.98 4.08
N GLN A 102 -4.35 -17.95 4.46
CA GLN A 102 -4.79 -16.93 5.42
C GLN A 102 -5.83 -15.96 4.82
N ALA A 103 -5.84 -15.82 3.49
CA ALA A 103 -6.72 -14.94 2.74
C ALA A 103 -6.93 -15.47 1.32
N THR A 104 -7.86 -14.89 0.57
CA THR A 104 -8.20 -15.28 -0.81
C THR A 104 -8.04 -14.13 -1.79
N VAL A 105 -8.43 -12.91 -1.41
CA VAL A 105 -8.40 -11.72 -2.26
C VAL A 105 -7.81 -10.55 -1.47
N GLY A 106 -6.59 -10.18 -1.87
CA GLY A 106 -5.83 -9.11 -1.23
C GLY A 106 -5.75 -7.83 -2.06
N VAL A 107 -5.83 -6.69 -1.39
CA VAL A 107 -5.56 -5.37 -1.98
C VAL A 107 -4.29 -4.77 -1.41
N ALA A 108 -3.30 -4.51 -2.28
CA ALA A 108 -2.16 -3.68 -1.98
C ALA A 108 -2.43 -2.26 -2.48
N TRP A 109 -2.37 -1.25 -1.60
CA TRP A 109 -2.60 0.14 -2.03
C TRP A 109 -1.58 1.12 -1.47
N ARG A 110 -1.52 2.27 -2.14
CA ARG A 110 -0.83 3.48 -1.71
C ARG A 110 -1.68 4.67 -2.17
N SER A 111 -2.01 5.57 -1.26
CA SER A 111 -2.61 6.87 -1.61
C SER A 111 -1.83 7.95 -0.90
N ARG A 112 -1.37 8.99 -1.63
CA ARG A 112 -0.58 10.09 -1.03
C ARG A 112 -1.00 11.45 -1.57
N LYS A 113 -1.37 12.35 -0.66
CA LYS A 113 -1.69 13.76 -0.94
C LYS A 113 -0.67 14.69 -0.26
N ARG A 114 0.60 14.64 -0.72
CA ARG A 114 1.69 15.47 -0.17
C ARG A 114 1.75 16.91 -0.75
N GLY A 115 0.80 17.29 -1.60
CA GLY A 115 0.73 18.63 -2.21
C GLY A 115 0.15 19.73 -1.31
N SER A 116 -0.47 19.35 -0.19
CA SER A 116 -1.20 20.24 0.73
C SER A 116 -0.55 20.38 2.12
N GLY A 117 0.63 19.79 2.35
CA GLY A 117 1.33 19.82 3.63
C GLY A 117 2.85 20.03 3.50
N PRO A 118 3.57 20.21 4.61
CA PRO A 118 5.03 20.29 4.59
C PRO A 118 5.60 19.02 3.97
N ARG A 119 6.56 19.19 3.06
CA ARG A 119 7.23 18.03 2.47
C ARG A 119 8.13 17.41 3.55
N PRO A 120 8.15 16.08 3.75
CA PRO A 120 9.04 15.44 4.72
C PRO A 120 10.49 15.90 4.56
N TRP A 121 10.88 16.13 3.30
CA TRP A 121 12.20 16.57 2.87
C TRP A 121 12.49 18.04 2.95
N LYS A 122 11.47 18.83 3.29
CA LYS A 122 11.66 20.22 3.62
C LYS A 122 12.16 20.38 5.06
N ASN A 123 12.30 19.30 5.83
CA ASN A 123 12.94 19.37 7.13
C ASN A 123 14.46 19.49 6.96
N THR A 124 14.90 20.67 6.51
CA THR A 124 16.31 21.07 6.36
C THR A 124 17.00 21.34 7.69
N ALA A 125 16.36 21.01 8.82
CA ALA A 125 16.91 21.20 10.15
C ALA A 125 17.52 19.89 10.67
N VAL A 126 18.85 19.92 10.78
CA VAL A 126 19.72 19.01 11.52
C VAL A 126 19.98 17.67 10.84
N GLN A 127 21.24 17.49 10.42
CA GLN A 127 21.93 16.22 10.24
C GLN A 127 21.18 15.04 10.90
N LEU A 128 20.75 14.04 10.12
CA LEU A 128 20.15 12.82 10.66
C LEU A 128 21.07 12.25 11.76
N PRO A 129 20.56 11.70 12.88
CA PRO A 129 21.41 11.04 13.86
C PRO A 129 22.22 9.93 13.17
N THR A 130 23.54 9.88 13.40
CA THR A 130 24.38 8.74 12.96
C THR A 130 23.78 7.45 13.56
N PRO A 131 23.44 6.41 12.78
CA PRO A 131 23.94 6.10 11.43
C PRO A 131 22.98 6.39 10.28
N GLY A 132 21.85 7.07 10.50
CA GLY A 132 20.85 7.36 9.46
C GLY A 132 21.41 8.11 8.25
N GLN A 133 22.50 8.87 8.42
CA GLN A 133 23.23 9.52 7.32
C GLN A 133 23.91 8.53 6.36
N TRP A 134 24.32 7.36 6.85
CA TRP A 134 25.04 6.34 6.07
C TRP A 134 24.14 5.22 5.56
N THR A 135 22.97 5.02 6.17
CA THR A 135 22.08 3.88 5.87
C THR A 135 20.82 4.26 5.10
N ARG A 136 20.46 5.55 5.03
CA ARG A 136 19.28 6.02 4.29
C ARG A 136 19.50 6.32 2.80
N PRO A 137 20.69 6.76 2.32
CA PRO A 137 20.91 6.91 0.88
C PRO A 137 21.13 5.58 0.15
N PHE A 138 21.26 4.46 0.89
CA PHE A 138 21.45 3.12 0.32
C PHE A 138 20.37 2.16 0.83
N GLY A 139 19.68 1.44 -0.06
CA GLY A 139 18.76 0.35 0.32
C GLY A 139 17.28 0.63 0.00
N LEU A 140 16.38 0.26 0.92
CA LEU A 140 14.93 0.22 0.71
C LEU A 140 14.24 1.60 0.74
N LEU A 141 14.91 2.66 1.18
CA LEU A 141 14.35 4.02 1.13
C LEU A 141 14.61 4.64 -0.25
N ARG A 142 13.61 5.31 -0.83
CA ARG A 142 13.80 6.05 -2.08
C ARG A 142 14.29 7.48 -1.78
N PRO A 143 15.14 8.08 -2.65
CA PRO A 143 15.65 9.44 -2.45
C PRO A 143 14.58 10.53 -2.31
N ALA A 144 13.35 10.32 -2.80
CA ALA A 144 12.24 11.28 -2.69
C ALA A 144 11.41 11.14 -1.40
N ASP A 145 11.70 10.12 -0.57
CA ASP A 145 11.14 9.97 0.77
C ASP A 145 12.06 10.54 1.87
N GLU A 146 13.31 10.90 1.52
CA GLU A 146 14.11 11.90 2.24
C GLU A 146 13.58 13.27 1.94
#